data_AF-A0A8S9W9Y4-F1
#
_entry.id   AF-A0A8S9W9Y4-F1
#
_cell.length_a   1.000
_cell.length_b   1.000
_cell.length_c   1.000
_cell.angle_alpha   90.00
_cell.angle_beta   90.00
_cell.angle_gamma   90.00
#
_symmetry.space_group_name_H-M   'P 1'
#
loop_
_entity.id
_entity.type
_entity.pdbx_description
1 polymer ?
#
loop_
_entity_poly.entity_id
_entity_poly.type
_entity_poly.pdbx_seq_one_letter_code
_entity_poly.pdbx_strand_id
1 'polypeptide(L)'
;MEEKLDISRIGNIIELDPYRIDETLQNGNSTFVSPLFYNKGVYRVKNSQKKQLEDFAINVDKIEAATYQGLVKEFGKECVDTHLWDDVPEGSVIFFYSFKLETTLVEQHSKRMTEYMEA
;
A
#
# COMPACT_ATOMS: atom_id res chain seq x y z
N MET A 1 21.66 7.47 -20.00
CA MET A 1 20.49 6.56 -19.92
C MET A 1 20.67 5.81 -18.62
N GLU A 2 19.94 6.19 -17.57
CA GLU A 2 20.04 5.49 -16.29
C GLU A 2 19.37 4.11 -16.45
N GLU A 3 20.12 3.05 -16.13
CA GLU A 3 19.61 1.69 -16.15
C GLU A 3 18.62 1.53 -14.99
N LYS A 4 17.37 1.16 -15.31
CA LYS A 4 16.35 0.92 -14.29
C LYS A 4 16.66 -0.37 -13.52
N LEU A 5 16.28 -0.42 -12.25
CA LEU A 5 16.47 -1.59 -11.40
C LEU A 5 15.47 -2.69 -11.76
N ASP A 6 15.96 -3.92 -11.92
CA ASP A 6 15.11 -5.11 -12.01
C ASP A 6 14.31 -5.30 -10.70
N ILE A 7 12.98 -5.43 -10.81
CA ILE A 7 12.05 -5.59 -9.69
C ILE A 7 12.42 -6.76 -8.75
N SER A 8 13.01 -7.82 -9.28
CA SER A 8 13.43 -9.00 -8.51
C SER A 8 14.50 -8.70 -7.47
N ARG A 9 15.23 -7.58 -7.62
CA ARG A 9 16.27 -7.12 -6.69
C ARG A 9 15.71 -6.40 -5.46
N ILE A 10 14.42 -6.10 -5.44
CA ILE A 10 13.75 -5.44 -4.31
C ILE A 10 13.38 -6.51 -3.27
N GLY A 11 14.01 -6.44 -2.10
CA GLY A 11 13.77 -7.40 -1.02
C GLY A 11 12.50 -7.12 -0.19
N ASN A 12 12.02 -5.88 -0.19
CA ASN A 12 10.82 -5.50 0.55
C ASN A 12 9.56 -5.97 -0.19
N ILE A 13 8.64 -6.61 0.53
CA ILE A 13 7.37 -7.11 -0.01
C ILE A 13 6.25 -6.54 0.83
N ILE A 14 5.20 -6.06 0.16
CA ILE A 14 3.94 -5.67 0.78
C ILE A 14 2.81 -6.49 0.20
N GLU A 15 1.96 -7.04 1.06
CA GLU A 15 0.81 -7.84 0.65
C GLU A 15 -0.42 -6.93 0.55
N LEU A 16 -1.03 -6.86 -0.65
CA LEU A 16 -2.19 -6.02 -0.95
C LEU A 16 -3.33 -6.88 -1.49
N ASP A 17 -4.56 -6.47 -1.18
CA ASP A 17 -5.74 -7.04 -1.82
C ASP A 17 -5.88 -6.62 -3.30
N PRO A 18 -6.65 -7.36 -4.11
CA PRO A 18 -6.84 -7.03 -5.52
C PRO A 18 -7.41 -5.64 -5.75
N TYR A 19 -8.32 -5.17 -4.90
CA TYR A 19 -8.94 -3.85 -5.06
C TYR A 19 -7.88 -2.73 -4.96
N ARG A 20 -6.96 -2.82 -4.01
CA ARG A 20 -5.87 -1.83 -3.86
C ARG A 20 -4.82 -1.95 -4.95
N ILE A 21 -4.56 -3.15 -5.45
CA ILE A 21 -3.73 -3.38 -6.63
C ILE A 21 -4.33 -2.65 -7.83
N ASP A 22 -5.61 -2.90 -8.11
CA ASP A 22 -6.32 -2.35 -9.27
C ASP A 22 -6.41 -0.82 -9.19
N GLU A 23 -6.78 -0.28 -8.04
CA GLU A 23 -6.82 1.16 -7.80
C GLU A 23 -5.46 1.81 -8.05
N THR A 24 -4.38 1.20 -7.55
CA THR A 24 -3.01 1.72 -7.75
C THR A 24 -2.58 1.67 -9.22
N LEU A 25 -2.94 0.60 -9.95
CA LEU A 25 -2.60 0.46 -11.37
C LEU A 25 -3.39 1.43 -12.24
N GLN A 26 -4.67 1.65 -11.94
CA GLN A 26 -5.53 2.55 -12.71
C GLN A 26 -5.21 4.03 -12.46
N ASN A 27 -5.00 4.41 -11.19
CA ASN A 27 -4.82 5.82 -10.81
C ASN A 27 -3.34 6.22 -10.68
N GLY A 28 -2.43 5.25 -10.70
CA GLY A 28 -1.01 5.46 -10.39
C GLY A 28 -0.71 5.70 -8.91
N ASN A 29 -1.75 5.80 -8.06
CA ASN A 29 -1.63 5.96 -6.62
C ASN A 29 -2.83 5.35 -5.88
N SER A 30 -2.65 5.12 -4.59
CA SER A 30 -3.69 4.63 -3.67
C SER A 30 -3.36 5.07 -2.24
N THR A 31 -4.34 4.96 -1.35
CA THR A 31 -4.14 5.14 0.10
C THR A 31 -4.37 3.82 0.82
N PHE A 32 -3.61 3.60 1.89
CA PHE A 32 -3.68 2.37 2.65
C PHE A 32 -3.55 2.62 4.13
N VAL A 33 -4.39 1.94 4.89
CA VAL A 33 -4.42 2.01 6.36
C VAL A 33 -3.99 0.66 6.89
N SER A 34 -3.08 0.63 7.85
CA SER A 34 -2.59 -0.62 8.42
C SER A 34 -2.21 -0.49 9.89
N PRO A 35 -2.47 -1.53 10.71
CA PRO A 35 -1.83 -1.65 12.02
C PRO A 35 -0.33 -1.93 11.92
N LEU A 36 0.16 -2.39 10.75
CA LEU A 36 1.55 -2.72 10.54
C LEU A 36 2.37 -1.50 10.11
N PHE A 37 3.59 -1.45 10.64
CA PHE A 37 4.56 -0.43 10.25
C PHE A 37 5.32 -0.85 9.00
N TYR A 38 5.31 0.01 7.98
CA TYR A 38 6.10 -0.11 6.77
C TYR A 38 7.09 1.05 6.69
N ASN A 39 8.36 0.74 6.39
CA ASN A 39 9.36 1.76 6.13
C ASN A 39 9.02 2.49 4.82
N LYS A 40 9.43 3.77 4.72
CA LYS A 40 9.39 4.47 3.44
C LYS A 40 10.33 3.80 2.43
N GLY A 41 9.87 3.63 1.19
CA GLY A 41 10.70 3.12 0.10
C GLY A 41 9.94 2.26 -0.90
N VAL A 42 10.67 1.54 -1.74
CA VAL A 42 10.10 0.72 -2.82
C VAL A 42 9.85 -0.71 -2.34
N TYR A 43 8.67 -1.22 -2.66
CA TYR A 43 8.18 -2.55 -2.32
C TYR A 43 7.71 -3.29 -3.56
N ARG A 44 7.95 -4.60 -3.57
CA ARG A 44 7.24 -5.52 -4.47
C ARG A 44 5.85 -5.77 -3.91
N VAL A 45 4.87 -5.84 -4.80
CA VAL A 45 3.50 -6.13 -4.40
C VAL A 45 3.25 -7.64 -4.48
N LYS A 46 2.69 -8.20 -3.41
CA LYS A 46 2.18 -9.56 -3.38
C LYS A 46 0.67 -9.51 -3.30
N ASN A 47 0.00 -10.17 -4.22
CA ASN A 47 -1.45 -10.30 -4.21
C ASN A 47 -1.90 -11.19 -3.06
N SER A 48 -2.70 -10.66 -2.15
CA SER A 48 -3.16 -11.40 -0.97
C SER A 48 -4.10 -12.55 -1.34
N GLN A 49 -4.83 -12.46 -2.45
CA GLN A 49 -5.74 -13.49 -2.94
C GLN A 49 -5.02 -14.54 -3.79
N LYS A 50 -4.23 -14.11 -4.79
CA LYS A 50 -3.51 -15.03 -5.70
C LYS A 50 -2.24 -15.62 -5.07
N LYS A 51 -1.76 -15.06 -3.96
CA LYS A 51 -0.48 -15.38 -3.29
C LYS A 51 0.74 -15.30 -4.21
N GLN A 52 0.63 -14.55 -5.31
CA GLN A 52 1.68 -14.32 -6.30
C GLN A 52 2.26 -12.92 -6.14
N LEU A 53 3.53 -12.79 -6.51
CA LEU A 53 4.16 -11.47 -6.66
C LEU A 53 3.70 -10.88 -7.99
N GLU A 54 3.27 -9.63 -7.93
CA GLU A 54 2.93 -8.87 -9.11
C GLU A 54 4.21 -8.42 -9.84
N ASP A 55 4.04 -8.09 -11.12
CA ASP A 55 5.10 -7.64 -12.01
C ASP A 55 5.40 -6.14 -11.88
N PHE A 56 4.86 -5.53 -10.82
CA PHE A 56 5.07 -4.13 -10.50
C PHE A 56 5.49 -3.83 -9.06
N ALA A 57 6.09 -2.65 -8.90
CA ALA A 57 6.56 -2.13 -7.63
C ALA A 57 5.86 -0.82 -7.27
N ILE A 58 5.73 -0.58 -5.98
CA ILE A 58 5.15 0.65 -5.44
C ILE A 58 6.14 1.34 -4.50
N ASN A 59 6.11 2.66 -4.51
CA ASN A 59 6.73 3.49 -3.50
C ASN A 59 5.73 3.69 -2.35
N VAL A 60 6.15 3.37 -1.13
CA VAL A 60 5.37 3.50 0.09
C VAL A 60 5.86 4.74 0.83
N ASP A 61 4.96 5.70 1.02
CA ASP A 61 5.19 6.91 1.82
C ASP A 61 4.25 6.89 3.04
N LYS A 62 4.78 6.96 4.27
CA LYS A 62 3.96 7.17 5.46
C LYS A 62 3.47 8.62 5.49
N ILE A 63 2.15 8.79 5.57
CA ILE A 63 1.49 10.09 5.69
C ILE A 63 1.40 10.46 7.17
N GLU A 64 0.79 9.58 7.98
CA GLU A 64 0.46 9.88 9.37
C GLU A 64 0.39 8.59 10.21
N ALA A 65 0.36 8.75 11.52
CA ALA A 65 0.02 7.70 12.47
C ALA A 65 -0.80 8.31 13.60
N ALA A 66 -1.85 7.61 14.03
CA ALA A 66 -2.73 8.09 15.08
C ALA A 66 -3.09 6.95 16.04
N THR A 67 -3.51 7.28 17.26
CA THR A 67 -4.18 6.34 18.18
C THR A 67 -5.68 6.58 18.14
N TYR A 68 -6.49 5.59 18.53
CA TYR A 68 -7.95 5.74 18.59
C TYR A 68 -8.34 6.93 19.47
N GLN A 69 -7.77 7.01 20.67
CA GLN A 69 -8.02 8.10 21.60
C GLN A 69 -7.58 9.46 21.05
N GLY A 70 -6.51 9.50 20.26
CA GLY A 70 -6.05 10.70 19.56
C GLY A 70 -7.11 11.22 18.58
N LEU A 71 -7.60 10.36 17.68
CA LEU A 71 -8.63 10.72 16.71
C LEU A 71 -9.97 11.08 17.38
N VAL A 72 -10.39 10.32 18.40
CA VAL A 72 -11.63 10.62 19.14
C VAL A 72 -11.55 11.99 19.82
N LYS A 73 -10.39 12.35 20.36
CA LYS A 73 -10.19 13.67 20.99
C LYS A 73 -10.26 14.81 19.98
N GLU A 74 -9.81 14.58 18.74
CA GLU A 74 -9.76 15.60 17.70
C GLU A 74 -11.10 15.76 16.97
N PHE A 75 -11.76 14.66 16.60
CA PHE A 75 -12.91 14.65 15.72
C PHE A 75 -14.24 14.26 16.38
N GLY A 76 -14.21 13.75 17.61
CA GLY A 76 -15.40 13.17 18.26
C GLY A 76 -15.54 11.67 17.96
N LYS A 77 -16.17 10.94 18.88
CA LYS A 77 -16.24 9.46 18.83
C LYS A 77 -17.08 8.96 17.65
N GLU A 78 -18.13 9.70 17.32
CA GLU A 78 -19.07 9.45 16.22
C GLU A 78 -18.43 9.60 14.84
N CYS A 79 -17.28 10.27 14.75
CA CYS A 79 -16.55 10.48 13.50
C CYS A 79 -15.42 9.45 13.29
N VAL A 80 -15.16 8.58 14.27
CA VAL A 80 -14.10 7.57 14.18
C VAL A 80 -14.72 6.20 13.94
N ASP A 81 -14.43 5.62 12.78
CA ASP A 81 -14.81 4.25 12.46
C ASP A 81 -14.08 3.28 13.38
N THR A 82 -14.84 2.60 14.24
CA THR A 82 -14.29 1.63 15.19
C THR A 82 -13.78 0.37 14.52
N HIS A 83 -14.30 0.00 13.34
CA HIS A 83 -13.89 -1.22 12.65
C HIS A 83 -12.45 -1.18 12.15
N LEU A 84 -11.91 0.03 11.88
CA LEU A 84 -10.49 0.20 11.56
C LEU A 84 -9.56 -0.23 12.70
N TRP A 85 -10.09 -0.34 13.93
CA TRP A 85 -9.35 -0.68 15.13
C TRP A 85 -9.52 -2.13 15.57
N ASP A 86 -10.34 -2.92 14.88
CA ASP A 86 -10.65 -4.31 15.28
C ASP A 86 -9.37 -5.17 15.37
N ASP A 87 -8.38 -4.90 14.51
CA ASP A 87 -7.09 -5.58 14.46
C ASP A 87 -5.93 -4.78 15.09
N VAL A 88 -6.22 -3.62 15.69
CA VAL A 88 -5.21 -2.74 16.31
C VAL A 88 -5.20 -2.97 17.83
N PRO A 89 -4.08 -3.42 18.44
CA PRO A 89 -4.03 -3.60 19.88
C PRO A 89 -4.34 -2.30 20.64
N GLU A 90 -5.04 -2.40 21.78
CA GLU A 90 -5.48 -1.23 22.54
C GLU A 90 -4.32 -0.28 22.86
N GLY A 91 -4.53 1.02 22.60
CA GLY A 91 -3.52 2.07 22.80
C GLY A 91 -2.41 2.11 21.75
N SER A 92 -2.42 1.21 20.78
CA SER A 92 -1.47 1.23 19.65
C SER A 92 -1.86 2.24 18.59
N VAL A 93 -0.95 2.44 17.65
CA VAL A 93 -1.15 3.33 16.50
C VAL A 93 -1.64 2.56 15.28
N ILE A 94 -2.47 3.21 14.48
CA ILE A 94 -2.75 2.83 13.10
C ILE A 94 -1.96 3.77 12.19
N PHE A 95 -1.47 3.24 11.06
CA PHE A 95 -0.62 3.98 10.13
C PHE A 95 -1.37 4.24 8.82
N PHE A 96 -1.20 5.45 8.29
CA PHE A 96 -1.77 5.89 7.02
C PHE A 96 -0.65 6.03 6.00
N TYR A 97 -0.79 5.40 4.85
CA TYR A 97 0.19 5.37 3.77
C TYR A 97 -0.38 5.90 2.47
N SER A 98 0.49 6.51 1.67
CA SER A 98 0.28 6.74 0.24
C SER A 98 1.13 5.73 -0.51
N PHE A 99 0.49 5.00 -1.41
CA PHE A 99 1.14 4.15 -2.38
C PHE A 99 1.19 4.85 -3.72
N LYS A 100 2.32 4.75 -4.40
CA LYS A 100 2.51 5.30 -5.75
C LYS A 100 3.16 4.25 -6.62
N LEU A 101 2.68 4.08 -7.85
CA LEU A 101 3.31 3.19 -8.81
C LEU A 101 4.74 3.69 -9.11
N GLU A 102 5.74 2.83 -8.96
CA GLU A 102 7.15 3.23 -9.12
C GLU A 102 7.59 3.11 -10.58
N THR A 103 7.41 4.16 -11.37
CA THR A 103 7.73 4.11 -12.81
C THR A 103 9.12 4.64 -13.17
N THR A 104 9.84 5.23 -12.21
CA THR A 104 11.10 5.94 -12.45
C THR A 104 12.31 5.04 -12.24
N LEU A 105 12.39 4.39 -11.08
CA LEU A 105 13.55 3.65 -10.61
C LEU A 105 13.54 2.17 -11.01
N VAL A 106 12.36 1.59 -11.26
CA VAL A 106 12.17 0.15 -11.44
C VAL A 106 11.65 -0.15 -12.84
N GLU A 107 12.20 -1.19 -13.46
CA GLU A 107 11.67 -1.73 -14.70
C GLU A 107 10.43 -2.57 -14.42
N GLN A 108 9.30 -2.12 -14.93
CA GLN A 108 7.99 -2.75 -14.76
C GLN A 108 7.78 -3.75 -15.90
N HIS A 109 7.44 -5.01 -15.61
CA HIS A 109 7.18 -5.96 -16.68
C HIS A 109 5.70 -5.84 -17.10
N SER A 110 5.46 -5.27 -18.28
CA SER A 110 4.13 -4.84 -18.74
C SER A 110 3.12 -5.96 -19.05
N LYS A 111 3.37 -7.21 -18.69
CA LYS A 111 2.59 -8.36 -19.21
C LYS A 111 1.19 -8.49 -18.62
N ARG A 112 0.90 -7.92 -17.44
CA ARG A 112 -0.43 -8.04 -16.79
C ARG A 112 -1.26 -6.77 -16.69
N MET A 113 -0.77 -5.59 -17.08
CA MET A 113 -1.59 -4.36 -17.05
C MET A 113 -2.87 -4.47 -17.88
N THR A 114 -2.89 -5.31 -18.93
CA THR A 114 -4.08 -5.52 -19.78
C THR A 114 -5.15 -6.38 -19.10
N GLU A 115 -4.77 -7.35 -18.25
CA GLU A 115 -5.71 -8.28 -17.60
C GLU A 115 -6.60 -7.59 -16.56
N TYR A 116 -6.16 -6.46 -16.00
CA TYR A 116 -6.88 -5.68 -14.99
C TYR A 116 -7.69 -4.51 -15.58
N MET A 117 -7.48 -4.18 -16.85
CA MET A 117 -8.25 -3.14 -17.55
C MET A 117 -9.48 -3.68 -18.30
N GLU A 118 -9.55 -5.00 -18.48
CA GLU A 118 -10.62 -5.67 -19.23
C GLU A 118 -11.64 -6.42 -18.35
N ALA A 119 -11.50 -6.36 -17.02
CA ALA A 119 -12.41 -6.94 -16.02
C ALA A 119 -13.28 -5.86 -15.37
#